data_AF-Q2UZF1-F1
#
_entry.id   AF-Q2UZF1-F1
#
_cell.length_a   1.000
_cell.length_b   1.000
_cell.length_c   1.000
_cell.angle_alpha   90.00
_cell.angle_beta   90.00
_cell.angle_gamma   90.00
#
_symmetry.space_group_name_H-M   'P 1'
#
loop_
_entity.id
_entity.type
_entity.pdbx_description
1 polymer ?
#
loop_
_entity_poly.entity_id
_entity_poly.type
_entity_poly.pdbx_seq_one_letter_code
_entity_poly.pdbx_strand_id
1 'polypeptide(L)'
;MVATGVAGGYGTYTNISLAYGSGTAVGAVAAGEGATAVLALVLLGLTMLGQSSPLVIRAGLWALPAAASVMSAMAATTPGEVVIYALTPMGMTASAEGAAFLARRIVVHRDGRDAEAERRAAAVVQALAYHRARAANHPDEKVRRDSELQAWKLAGKVGIGDLELGDRLLGVQRERVTAGADAALVAMFGAPTPQALEAESVEHVVELEVDRSTRPIHPSKDDESARIRSERSTSELPVPALEPVAADPDQVEQQERTGADRESGMESTDRVAVHATAVDQSSRRRATGRVPNVARSPRPRRTRDELLAETRQLTESWSVEQLTADRIRRAVRTSPEKARWLRETLRGERAVA
;
A
#
# COMPACT_ATOMS: atom_id res chain seq x y z
N MET A 1 -12.09 18.68 8.80
CA MET A 1 -11.12 19.32 7.88
C MET A 1 -11.42 20.79 7.68
N VAL A 2 -12.59 21.19 7.14
CA VAL A 2 -12.91 22.63 6.95
C VAL A 2 -12.81 23.41 8.26
N ALA A 3 -13.49 22.95 9.33
CA ALA A 3 -13.41 23.60 10.64
C ALA A 3 -11.98 23.69 11.19
N THR A 4 -11.18 22.64 11.02
CA THR A 4 -9.77 22.60 11.43
C THR A 4 -8.90 23.56 10.62
N GLY A 5 -9.12 23.66 9.31
CA GLY A 5 -8.43 24.60 8.43
C GLY A 5 -8.79 26.05 8.74
N VAL A 6 -10.08 26.33 9.01
CA VAL A 6 -10.55 27.66 9.44
C VAL A 6 -9.94 28.04 10.80
N ALA A 7 -9.91 27.12 11.76
CA ALA A 7 -9.27 27.34 13.06
C ALA A 7 -7.76 27.57 12.93
N GLY A 8 -7.09 26.79 12.07
CA GLY A 8 -5.67 26.96 11.76
C GLY A 8 -5.37 28.35 11.18
N GLY A 9 -6.12 28.77 10.17
CA GLY A 9 -5.89 30.08 9.55
C GLY A 9 -6.30 31.26 10.39
N TYR A 10 -7.28 31.10 11.29
CA TYR A 10 -7.55 32.07 12.33
C TYR A 10 -6.36 32.19 13.31
N GLY A 11 -5.76 31.06 13.71
CA GLY A 11 -4.55 31.04 14.52
C GLY A 11 -3.37 31.76 13.86
N THR A 12 -3.08 31.44 12.60
CA THR A 12 -1.99 32.10 11.84
C THR A 12 -2.26 33.58 11.63
N TYR A 13 -3.50 33.97 11.33
CA TYR A 13 -3.89 35.37 11.21
C TYR A 13 -3.65 36.15 12.49
N THR A 14 -4.14 35.64 13.63
CA THR A 14 -3.98 36.32 14.92
C THR A 14 -2.51 36.48 15.28
N ASN A 15 -1.68 35.45 15.08
CA ASN A 15 -0.25 35.50 15.39
C ASN A 15 0.52 36.51 14.52
N ILE A 16 0.28 36.52 13.20
CA ILE A 16 0.94 37.48 12.28
C ILE A 16 0.40 38.89 12.51
N SER A 17 -0.89 39.04 12.84
CA SER A 17 -1.51 40.36 13.07
C SER A 17 -0.91 41.07 14.28
N LEU A 18 -0.55 40.33 15.33
CA LEU A 18 0.11 40.85 16.53
C LEU A 18 1.54 41.31 16.25
N ALA A 19 2.26 40.63 15.35
CA ALA A 19 3.66 40.93 15.03
C ALA A 19 3.84 41.99 13.92
N TYR A 20 2.98 41.99 12.89
CA TYR A 20 3.20 42.75 11.65
C TYR A 20 1.98 43.58 11.20
N GLY A 21 0.91 43.63 12.00
CA GLY A 21 -0.33 44.34 11.69
C GLY A 21 -1.32 43.53 10.84
N SER A 22 -2.59 43.91 10.88
CA SER A 22 -3.70 43.15 10.28
C SER A 22 -3.63 43.05 8.76
N GLY A 23 -3.19 44.10 8.06
CA GLY A 23 -3.07 44.12 6.59
C GLY A 23 -2.05 43.13 6.05
N THR A 24 -0.87 43.08 6.67
CA THR A 24 0.20 42.12 6.34
C THR A 24 -0.22 40.68 6.68
N ALA A 25 -0.95 40.51 7.77
CA ALA A 25 -1.46 39.20 8.20
C ALA A 25 -2.47 38.59 7.21
N VAL A 26 -3.42 39.37 6.68
CA VAL A 26 -4.35 38.88 5.66
C VAL A 26 -3.59 38.44 4.40
N GLY A 27 -2.64 39.25 3.93
CA GLY A 27 -1.84 38.95 2.75
C GLY A 27 -1.00 37.68 2.91
N ALA A 28 -0.35 37.52 4.07
CA ALA A 28 0.48 36.36 4.39
C ALA A 28 -0.34 35.06 4.50
N VAL A 29 -1.49 35.10 5.18
CA VAL A 29 -2.38 33.93 5.33
C VAL A 29 -2.99 33.56 3.97
N ALA A 30 -3.47 34.53 3.20
CA ALA A 30 -4.02 34.28 1.87
C ALA A 30 -2.98 33.68 0.92
N ALA A 31 -1.75 34.18 0.94
CA ALA A 31 -0.67 33.69 0.08
C ALA A 31 -0.12 32.32 0.52
N GLY A 32 -0.03 32.06 1.83
CA GLY A 32 0.51 30.81 2.35
C GLY A 32 -0.53 29.70 2.43
N GLU A 33 -1.51 29.87 3.32
CA GLU A 33 -2.51 28.85 3.61
C GLU A 33 -3.64 28.81 2.58
N GLY A 34 -4.01 29.97 2.03
CA GLY A 34 -4.98 30.04 0.94
C GLY A 34 -4.49 29.27 -0.29
N ALA A 35 -3.23 29.47 -0.69
CA ALA A 35 -2.65 28.78 -1.83
C ALA A 35 -2.54 27.26 -1.61
N THR A 36 -2.10 26.81 -0.42
CA THR A 36 -2.03 25.37 -0.11
C THR A 36 -3.40 24.72 -0.03
N ALA A 37 -4.40 25.41 0.54
CA ALA A 37 -5.78 24.94 0.56
C ALA A 37 -6.36 24.82 -0.86
N VAL A 38 -6.13 25.81 -1.72
CA VAL A 38 -6.55 25.76 -3.13
C VAL A 38 -5.89 24.58 -3.84
N LEU A 39 -4.57 24.39 -3.70
CA LEU A 39 -3.88 23.25 -4.31
C LEU A 39 -4.39 21.90 -3.79
N ALA A 40 -4.72 21.80 -2.49
CA ALA A 40 -5.30 20.61 -1.91
C ALA A 40 -6.70 20.32 -2.45
N LEU A 41 -7.55 21.35 -2.60
CA LEU A 41 -8.89 21.22 -3.19
C LEU A 41 -8.82 20.85 -4.68
N VAL A 42 -7.89 21.44 -5.44
CA VAL A 42 -7.69 21.07 -6.85
C VAL A 42 -7.20 19.63 -6.96
N LEU A 43 -6.22 19.21 -6.13
CA LEU A 43 -5.75 17.83 -6.09
C LEU A 43 -6.91 16.86 -5.80
N LEU A 44 -7.73 17.17 -4.79
CA LEU A 44 -8.90 16.37 -4.43
C LEU A 44 -9.92 16.32 -5.56
N GLY A 45 -10.24 17.47 -6.17
CA GLY A 45 -11.20 17.58 -7.28
C GLY A 45 -10.75 16.77 -8.49
N LEU A 46 -9.50 16.90 -8.91
CA LEU A 46 -8.92 16.11 -10.00
C LEU A 46 -8.97 14.61 -9.70
N THR A 47 -8.67 14.23 -8.45
CA THR A 47 -8.75 12.83 -8.03
C THR A 47 -10.18 12.29 -8.11
N MET A 48 -11.16 13.05 -7.65
CA MET A 48 -12.59 12.69 -7.70
C MET A 48 -13.14 12.67 -9.14
N LEU A 49 -12.57 13.45 -10.04
CA LEU A 49 -12.87 13.44 -11.47
C LEU A 49 -12.20 12.27 -12.22
N GLY A 50 -11.43 11.42 -11.53
CA GLY A 50 -10.66 10.36 -12.18
C GLY A 50 -9.58 10.91 -13.12
N GLN A 51 -9.02 12.08 -12.84
CA GLN A 51 -7.97 12.70 -13.63
C GLN A 51 -6.60 12.49 -12.97
N SER A 52 -5.56 12.32 -13.78
CA SER A 52 -4.19 12.23 -13.28
C SER A 52 -3.77 13.54 -12.64
N SER A 53 -3.10 13.48 -11.50
CA SER A 53 -2.64 14.69 -10.81
C SER A 53 -1.44 15.30 -11.57
N PRO A 54 -1.52 16.56 -12.02
CA PRO A 54 -0.37 17.27 -12.53
C PRO A 54 0.75 17.32 -11.49
N LEU A 55 2.00 17.12 -11.95
CA LEU A 55 3.17 17.16 -11.06
C LEU A 55 3.36 18.54 -10.42
N VAL A 56 2.96 19.61 -11.12
CA VAL A 56 3.05 20.99 -10.63
C VAL A 56 2.20 21.19 -9.37
N ILE A 57 1.00 20.59 -9.32
CA ILE A 57 0.11 20.71 -8.15
C ILE A 57 0.71 20.00 -6.95
N ARG A 58 1.22 18.77 -7.16
CA ARG A 58 1.93 18.03 -6.11
C ARG A 58 3.18 18.77 -5.64
N ALA A 59 3.99 19.29 -6.56
CA ALA A 59 5.17 20.07 -6.23
C ALA A 59 4.80 21.31 -5.39
N GLY A 60 3.75 22.05 -5.77
CA GLY A 60 3.27 23.21 -5.01
C GLY A 60 2.77 22.83 -3.61
N LEU A 61 2.03 21.72 -3.48
CA LEU A 61 1.49 21.22 -2.22
C LEU A 61 2.58 20.83 -1.20
N TRP A 62 3.77 20.47 -1.69
CA TRP A 62 4.96 20.19 -0.87
C TRP A 62 5.85 21.41 -0.68
N ALA A 63 6.06 22.21 -1.72
CA ALA A 63 6.99 23.35 -1.69
C ALA A 63 6.50 24.49 -0.79
N LEU A 64 5.21 24.82 -0.84
CA LEU A 64 4.67 25.91 -0.02
C LEU A 64 4.78 25.62 1.48
N PRO A 65 4.34 24.45 1.99
CA PRO A 65 4.48 24.13 3.40
C PRO A 65 5.94 23.93 3.81
N ALA A 66 6.81 23.39 2.95
CA ALA A 66 8.23 23.30 3.25
C ALA A 66 8.87 24.69 3.41
N ALA A 67 8.54 25.65 2.54
CA ALA A 67 9.01 27.02 2.67
C ALA A 67 8.49 27.68 3.97
N ALA A 68 7.22 27.46 4.30
CA ALA A 68 6.64 27.90 5.57
C ALA A 68 7.38 27.28 6.77
N SER A 69 7.63 25.97 6.75
CA SER A 69 8.36 25.26 7.80
C SER A 69 9.78 25.82 8.01
N VAL A 70 10.49 26.16 6.93
CA VAL A 70 11.82 26.79 7.03
C VAL A 70 11.71 28.18 7.64
N MET A 71 10.76 29.00 7.20
CA MET A 71 10.56 30.34 7.80
C MET A 71 10.18 30.25 9.28
N SER A 72 9.28 29.35 9.63
CA SER A 72 8.83 29.13 11.01
C SER A 72 9.95 28.59 11.91
N ALA A 73 10.82 27.72 11.38
CA ALA A 73 12.01 27.26 12.10
C ALA A 73 13.00 28.39 12.41
N MET A 74 13.19 29.32 11.46
CA MET A 74 14.10 30.46 11.62
C MET A 74 13.57 31.53 12.58
N ALA A 75 12.25 31.58 12.79
CA ALA A 75 11.62 32.49 13.72
C ALA A 75 11.63 31.98 15.18
N ALA A 76 11.88 30.69 15.39
CA ALA A 76 11.83 30.08 16.71
C ALA A 76 13.07 30.40 17.55
N THR A 77 12.86 30.58 18.85
CA THR A 77 13.91 31.00 19.80
C THR A 77 14.50 29.83 20.59
N THR A 78 13.74 28.75 20.74
CA THR A 78 14.17 27.55 21.49
C THR A 78 14.17 26.30 20.62
N PRO A 79 15.00 25.29 20.93
CA PRO A 79 15.01 24.03 20.16
C PRO A 79 13.65 23.32 20.11
N GLY A 80 12.87 23.39 21.19
CA GLY A 80 11.52 22.82 21.23
C GLY A 80 10.54 23.56 20.32
N GLU A 81 10.61 24.90 20.33
CA GLU A 81 9.80 25.76 19.45
C GLU A 81 10.14 25.54 17.97
N VAL A 82 11.42 25.38 17.63
CA VAL A 82 11.88 25.07 16.26
C VAL A 82 11.18 23.82 15.73
N VAL A 83 11.13 22.74 16.52
CA VAL A 83 10.51 21.48 16.09
C VAL A 83 9.01 21.65 15.87
N ILE A 84 8.30 22.28 16.81
CA ILE A 84 6.84 22.46 16.73
C ILE A 84 6.49 23.35 15.54
N TYR A 85 7.20 24.47 15.38
CA TYR A 85 6.95 25.45 14.32
C TYR A 85 7.31 24.92 12.93
N ALA A 86 8.37 24.11 12.81
CA ALA A 86 8.72 23.47 11.55
C ALA A 86 7.74 22.36 11.16
N LEU A 87 7.22 21.59 12.12
CA LEU A 87 6.35 20.45 11.83
C LEU A 87 4.92 20.85 11.46
N THR A 88 4.43 21.95 12.04
CA THR A 88 3.03 22.37 11.91
C THR A 88 2.58 22.55 10.44
N PRO A 89 3.32 23.28 9.57
CA PRO A 89 2.94 23.42 8.17
C PRO A 89 2.92 22.08 7.41
N MET A 90 3.84 21.16 7.74
CA MET A 90 3.95 19.85 7.07
C MET A 90 2.75 18.94 7.36
N GLY A 91 2.08 19.11 8.51
CA GLY A 91 0.88 18.38 8.86
C GLY A 91 -0.28 18.59 7.85
N MET A 92 -0.35 19.78 7.24
CA MET A 92 -1.35 20.09 6.23
C MET A 92 -1.12 19.29 4.94
N THR A 93 0.13 19.20 4.47
CA THR A 93 0.50 18.40 3.28
C THR A 93 0.20 16.93 3.49
N ALA A 94 0.58 16.38 4.66
CA ALA A 94 0.28 14.99 5.01
C ALA A 94 -1.23 14.71 5.01
N SER A 95 -2.02 15.64 5.55
CA SER A 95 -3.48 15.53 5.56
C SER A 95 -4.09 15.59 4.16
N ALA A 96 -3.59 16.51 3.30
CA ALA A 96 -4.06 16.65 1.93
C ALA A 96 -3.72 15.43 1.06
N GLU A 97 -2.49 14.90 1.16
CA GLU A 97 -2.10 13.66 0.47
C GLU A 97 -2.88 12.45 0.99
N GLY A 98 -3.13 12.38 2.30
CA GLY A 98 -3.98 11.33 2.90
C GLY A 98 -5.42 11.37 2.37
N ALA A 99 -6.03 12.56 2.29
CA ALA A 99 -7.36 12.74 1.73
C ALA A 99 -7.41 12.40 0.23
N ALA A 100 -6.41 12.84 -0.55
CA ALA A 100 -6.30 12.50 -1.97
C ALA A 100 -6.09 11.00 -2.19
N PHE A 101 -5.30 10.33 -1.34
CA PHE A 101 -5.13 8.88 -1.39
C PHE A 101 -6.44 8.13 -1.13
N LEU A 102 -7.18 8.52 -0.10
CA LEU A 102 -8.48 7.93 0.21
C LEU A 102 -9.48 8.17 -0.94
N ALA A 103 -9.55 9.40 -1.45
CA ALA A 103 -10.38 9.75 -2.60
C ALA A 103 -10.06 8.88 -3.82
N ARG A 104 -8.78 8.74 -4.16
CA ARG A 104 -8.33 7.87 -5.26
C ARG A 104 -8.78 6.44 -5.03
N ARG A 105 -8.66 5.93 -3.81
CA ARG A 105 -9.07 4.55 -3.51
C ARG A 105 -10.57 4.34 -3.68
N ILE A 106 -11.39 5.33 -3.31
CA ILE A 106 -12.85 5.31 -3.52
C ILE A 106 -13.18 5.34 -5.01
N VAL A 107 -12.58 6.24 -5.78
CA VAL A 107 -12.81 6.37 -7.23
C VAL A 107 -12.41 5.08 -7.95
N VAL A 108 -11.22 4.54 -7.66
CA VAL A 108 -10.76 3.27 -8.24
C VAL A 108 -11.71 2.13 -7.90
N HIS A 109 -12.24 2.08 -6.68
CA HIS A 109 -13.20 1.05 -6.30
C HIS A 109 -14.55 1.22 -7.01
N ARG A 110 -15.00 2.45 -7.25
CA ARG A 110 -16.27 2.76 -7.91
C ARG A 110 -16.22 2.54 -9.43
N ASP A 111 -15.19 3.07 -10.07
CA ASP A 111 -15.10 3.14 -11.53
C ASP A 111 -14.21 2.04 -12.12
N GLY A 112 -13.49 1.29 -11.28
CA GLY A 112 -12.57 0.23 -11.69
C GLY A 112 -11.28 0.74 -12.36
N ARG A 113 -11.15 2.06 -12.52
CA ARG A 113 -10.05 2.72 -13.25
C ARG A 113 -9.17 3.55 -12.33
N ASP A 114 -7.87 3.48 -12.58
CA ASP A 114 -6.86 4.26 -11.87
C ASP A 114 -6.10 5.14 -12.85
N ALA A 115 -6.56 6.39 -12.99
CA ALA A 115 -6.01 7.35 -13.95
C ALA A 115 -4.50 7.59 -13.81
N GLU A 116 -3.95 7.48 -12.60
CA GLU A 116 -2.52 7.66 -12.37
C GLU A 116 -1.73 6.38 -12.73
N ALA A 117 -2.34 5.20 -12.63
CA ALA A 117 -1.76 3.97 -13.17
C ALA A 117 -1.81 3.98 -14.71
N GLU A 118 -2.94 4.36 -15.29
CA GLU A 118 -3.13 4.46 -16.74
C GLU A 118 -2.16 5.46 -17.38
N ARG A 119 -1.99 6.66 -16.80
CA ARG A 119 -1.00 7.64 -17.25
C ARG A 119 0.42 7.07 -17.23
N ARG A 120 0.80 6.34 -16.18
CA ARG A 120 2.13 5.73 -16.07
C ARG A 120 2.32 4.62 -17.10
N ALA A 121 1.29 3.79 -17.32
CA ALA A 121 1.31 2.76 -18.36
C ALA A 121 1.46 3.39 -19.75
N ALA A 122 0.68 4.43 -20.06
CA ALA A 122 0.75 5.16 -21.32
C ALA A 122 2.15 5.76 -21.57
N ALA A 123 2.76 6.37 -20.54
CA ALA A 123 4.12 6.91 -20.63
C ALA A 123 5.17 5.81 -20.92
N VAL A 124 5.04 4.63 -20.30
CA VAL A 124 5.92 3.48 -20.56
C VAL A 124 5.75 2.98 -21.99
N VAL A 125 4.52 2.85 -22.48
CA VAL A 125 4.23 2.40 -23.85
C VAL A 125 4.76 3.40 -24.89
N GLN A 126 4.56 4.70 -24.66
CA GLN A 126 5.09 5.75 -25.54
C GLN A 126 6.63 5.73 -25.57
N ALA A 127 7.28 5.63 -24.41
CA ALA A 127 8.73 5.53 -24.33
C ALA A 127 9.26 4.26 -25.03
N LEU A 128 8.55 3.13 -24.88
CA LEU A 128 8.89 1.89 -25.56
C LEU A 128 8.80 2.04 -27.08
N ALA A 129 7.72 2.63 -27.58
CA ALA A 129 7.54 2.89 -29.01
C ALA A 129 8.65 3.80 -29.56
N TYR A 130 8.98 4.88 -28.84
CA TYR A 130 10.09 5.77 -29.19
C TYR A 130 11.43 5.02 -29.27
N HIS A 131 11.77 4.24 -28.24
CA HIS A 131 13.04 3.50 -28.22
C HIS A 131 13.09 2.40 -29.28
N ARG A 132 11.99 1.74 -29.61
CA ARG A 132 11.93 0.79 -30.73
C ARG A 132 12.11 1.48 -32.09
N ALA A 133 11.43 2.60 -32.31
CA ALA A 133 11.58 3.37 -33.55
C ALA A 133 13.02 3.89 -33.71
N ARG A 134 13.62 4.38 -32.62
CA ARG A 134 15.02 4.82 -32.59
C ARG A 134 16.00 3.66 -32.80
N ALA A 135 15.75 2.49 -32.22
CA ALA A 135 16.57 1.30 -32.44
C ALA A 135 16.57 0.84 -33.90
N ALA A 136 15.43 0.97 -34.60
CA ALA A 136 15.32 0.59 -36.01
C ALA A 136 15.95 1.60 -36.97
N ASN A 137 15.79 2.90 -36.71
CA ASN A 137 16.02 3.94 -37.72
C ASN A 137 17.22 4.86 -37.44
N HIS A 138 17.86 4.78 -36.27
CA HIS A 138 18.95 5.71 -35.94
C HIS A 138 20.24 5.38 -36.72
N PRO A 139 20.96 6.37 -37.27
CA PRO A 139 22.16 6.14 -38.08
C PRO A 139 23.34 5.58 -37.27
N ASP A 140 23.50 6.01 -36.02
CA ASP A 140 24.55 5.50 -35.12
C ASP A 140 24.18 4.15 -34.50
N GLU A 141 25.03 3.14 -34.71
CA GLU A 141 24.88 1.79 -34.19
C GLU A 141 24.89 1.73 -32.65
N LYS A 142 25.69 2.55 -31.98
CA LYS A 142 25.73 2.58 -30.51
C LYS A 142 24.38 3.00 -29.95
N VAL A 143 23.81 4.05 -30.53
CA VAL A 143 22.49 4.55 -30.16
C VAL A 143 21.38 3.54 -30.45
N ARG A 144 21.49 2.76 -31.54
CA ARG A 144 20.55 1.66 -31.81
C ARG A 144 20.59 0.61 -30.71
N ARG A 145 21.78 0.11 -30.37
CA ARG A 145 21.98 -0.88 -29.30
C ARG A 145 21.49 -0.36 -27.95
N ASP A 146 21.82 0.88 -27.60
CA ASP A 146 21.36 1.51 -26.36
C ASP A 146 19.83 1.62 -26.32
N SER A 147 19.21 2.00 -27.44
CA SER A 147 17.75 2.10 -27.55
C SER A 147 17.08 0.73 -27.47
N GLU A 148 17.69 -0.31 -28.04
CA GLU A 148 17.23 -1.69 -27.91
C GLU A 148 17.27 -2.16 -26.45
N LEU A 149 18.37 -1.91 -25.74
CA LEU A 149 18.48 -2.22 -24.31
C LEU A 149 17.43 -1.48 -23.47
N GLN A 150 17.17 -0.21 -23.78
CA GLN A 150 16.12 0.55 -23.08
C GLN A 150 14.73 0.03 -23.42
N ALA A 151 14.46 -0.33 -24.68
CA ALA A 151 13.22 -0.97 -25.08
C ALA A 151 12.99 -2.29 -24.33
N TRP A 152 14.02 -3.13 -24.16
CA TRP A 152 13.92 -4.35 -23.34
C TRP A 152 13.58 -4.05 -21.87
N LYS A 153 14.23 -3.05 -21.27
CA LYS A 153 13.94 -2.62 -19.90
C LYS A 153 12.51 -2.08 -19.74
N LEU A 154 12.01 -1.35 -20.74
CA LEU A 154 10.65 -0.80 -20.74
C LEU A 154 9.61 -1.89 -21.00
N ALA A 155 9.89 -2.85 -21.89
CA ALA A 155 9.01 -3.98 -22.16
C ALA A 155 8.73 -4.80 -20.88
N GLY A 156 9.74 -4.99 -20.02
CA GLY A 156 9.56 -5.63 -18.71
C GLY A 156 8.70 -4.84 -17.72
N LYS A 157 8.37 -3.56 -18.01
CA LYS A 157 7.49 -2.72 -17.20
C LYS A 157 6.08 -2.57 -17.77
N VAL A 158 5.85 -3.01 -19.00
CA VAL A 158 4.52 -2.96 -19.64
C VAL A 158 3.56 -3.84 -18.85
N GLY A 159 2.39 -3.32 -18.52
CA GLY A 159 1.34 -4.04 -17.77
C GLY A 159 1.56 -4.12 -16.26
N ILE A 160 2.65 -3.58 -15.70
CA ILE A 160 2.82 -3.54 -14.24
C ILE A 160 1.77 -2.61 -13.62
N GLY A 161 0.90 -3.16 -12.78
CA GLY A 161 -0.14 -2.42 -12.07
C GLY A 161 -1.41 -2.16 -12.88
N ASP A 162 -1.51 -2.73 -14.08
CA ASP A 162 -2.73 -2.70 -14.90
C ASP A 162 -3.58 -3.94 -14.59
N LEU A 163 -4.56 -3.76 -13.68
CA LEU A 163 -5.46 -4.83 -13.27
C LEU A 163 -6.40 -5.25 -14.40
N GLU A 164 -6.82 -4.29 -15.24
CA GLU A 164 -7.72 -4.53 -16.35
C GLU A 164 -7.04 -5.36 -17.45
N LEU A 165 -5.77 -5.07 -17.75
CA LEU A 165 -4.98 -5.88 -18.68
C LEU A 165 -4.82 -7.32 -18.18
N GLY A 166 -4.56 -7.52 -16.88
CA GLY A 166 -4.46 -8.85 -16.29
C GLY A 166 -5.75 -9.66 -16.46
N ASP A 167 -6.90 -9.04 -16.20
CA ASP A 167 -8.21 -9.68 -16.35
C ASP A 167 -8.52 -10.00 -17.82
N ARG A 168 -8.25 -9.06 -18.73
CA ARG A 168 -8.41 -9.26 -20.19
C ARG A 168 -7.50 -10.37 -20.72
N LEU A 169 -6.24 -10.45 -20.28
CA LEU A 169 -5.31 -11.50 -20.69
C LEU A 169 -5.78 -12.89 -20.24
N LEU A 170 -6.32 -12.98 -19.01
CA LEU A 170 -6.93 -14.22 -18.52
C LEU A 170 -8.19 -14.57 -19.31
N GLY A 171 -8.99 -13.58 -19.70
CA GLY A 171 -10.14 -13.74 -20.60
C GLY A 171 -9.72 -14.37 -21.94
N VAL A 172 -8.74 -13.76 -22.63
CA VAL A 172 -8.20 -14.28 -23.90
C VAL A 172 -7.61 -15.67 -23.74
N GLN A 173 -6.90 -15.94 -22.64
CA GLN A 173 -6.36 -17.27 -22.37
C GLN A 173 -7.48 -18.30 -22.19
N ARG A 174 -8.53 -17.96 -21.44
CA ARG A 174 -9.69 -18.83 -21.22
C ARG A 174 -10.40 -19.12 -22.54
N GLU A 175 -10.64 -18.10 -23.35
CA GLU A 175 -11.25 -18.23 -24.68
C GLU A 175 -10.44 -19.18 -25.58
N ARG A 176 -9.12 -19.00 -25.64
CA ARG A 176 -8.23 -19.87 -26.42
C ARG A 176 -8.23 -21.31 -25.90
N VAL A 177 -8.26 -21.50 -24.58
CA VAL A 177 -8.32 -22.84 -23.97
C VAL A 177 -9.67 -23.50 -24.28
N THR A 178 -10.77 -22.77 -24.18
CA THR A 178 -12.11 -23.27 -24.53
C THR A 178 -12.20 -23.63 -26.01
N ALA A 179 -11.73 -22.76 -26.91
CA ALA A 179 -11.71 -23.04 -28.35
C ALA A 179 -10.84 -24.26 -28.69
N GLY A 180 -9.68 -24.41 -28.02
CA GLY A 180 -8.83 -25.59 -28.18
C GLY A 180 -9.47 -26.87 -27.67
N ALA A 181 -10.20 -26.80 -26.54
CA ALA A 181 -10.93 -27.93 -25.98
C ALA A 181 -12.11 -28.35 -26.88
N ASP A 182 -12.86 -27.39 -27.41
CA ASP A 182 -13.94 -27.64 -28.36
C ASP A 182 -13.42 -28.35 -29.62
N ALA A 183 -12.34 -27.83 -30.21
CA ALA A 183 -11.69 -28.47 -31.36
C ALA A 183 -11.22 -29.91 -31.07
N ALA A 184 -10.72 -30.18 -29.86
CA ALA A 184 -10.32 -31.52 -29.45
C ALA A 184 -11.53 -32.46 -29.29
N LEU A 185 -12.64 -31.98 -28.74
CA LEU A 185 -13.88 -32.76 -28.61
C LEU A 185 -14.45 -33.09 -29.99
N VAL A 186 -14.51 -32.12 -30.91
CA VAL A 186 -14.92 -32.34 -32.30
C VAL A 186 -14.07 -33.43 -32.96
N ALA A 187 -12.74 -33.36 -32.79
CA ALA A 187 -11.83 -34.37 -33.32
C ALA A 187 -12.03 -35.77 -32.70
N MET A 188 -12.30 -35.85 -31.40
CA MET A 188 -12.51 -37.13 -30.70
C MET A 188 -13.84 -37.80 -31.06
N PHE A 189 -14.91 -37.02 -31.23
CA PHE A 189 -16.24 -37.56 -31.52
C PHE A 189 -16.52 -37.72 -33.01
N GLY A 190 -15.54 -37.43 -33.88
CA GLY A 190 -15.68 -37.56 -35.34
C GLY A 190 -16.80 -36.69 -35.91
N ALA A 191 -17.25 -35.68 -35.16
CA ALA A 191 -18.21 -34.71 -35.65
C ALA A 191 -17.50 -33.93 -36.77
N PRO A 192 -18.10 -33.79 -37.96
CA PRO A 192 -17.53 -32.90 -38.95
C PRO A 192 -17.44 -31.51 -38.32
N THR A 193 -16.23 -30.95 -38.29
CA THR A 193 -16.01 -29.55 -37.94
C THR A 193 -17.06 -28.75 -38.71
N PRO A 194 -17.98 -28.01 -38.04
CA PRO A 194 -18.77 -27.04 -38.75
C PRO A 194 -17.75 -26.08 -39.34
N GLN A 195 -17.53 -26.16 -40.66
CA GLN A 195 -16.92 -25.06 -41.37
C GLN A 195 -17.67 -23.81 -40.93
N ALA A 196 -16.93 -22.78 -40.55
CA ALA A 196 -17.47 -21.45 -40.35
C ALA A 196 -18.12 -21.04 -41.67
N LEU A 197 -19.38 -21.40 -41.84
CA LEU A 197 -20.30 -20.73 -42.73
C LEU A 197 -20.28 -19.29 -42.22
N GLU A 198 -19.88 -18.40 -43.12
CA GLU A 198 -20.07 -16.97 -42.99
C GLU A 198 -21.40 -16.73 -42.29
N ALA A 199 -21.35 -15.99 -41.19
CA ALA A 199 -22.52 -15.60 -40.45
C ALA A 199 -23.35 -14.65 -41.33
N GLU A 200 -24.12 -15.22 -42.25
CA GLU A 200 -25.31 -14.60 -42.77
C GLU A 200 -26.30 -14.61 -41.61
N SER A 201 -26.49 -13.42 -41.03
CA SER A 201 -27.47 -13.14 -39.99
C SER A 201 -28.86 -13.44 -40.54
N VAL A 202 -29.33 -14.67 -40.36
CA VAL A 202 -30.75 -15.00 -40.49
C VAL A 202 -31.29 -15.17 -39.08
N GLU A 203 -31.97 -14.12 -38.61
CA GLU A 203 -32.85 -14.18 -37.45
C GLU A 203 -33.90 -15.28 -37.67
N HIS A 204 -33.66 -16.47 -37.11
CA HIS A 204 -34.73 -17.41 -36.84
C HIS A 204 -35.27 -17.12 -35.44
N VAL A 205 -36.33 -16.32 -35.40
CA VAL A 205 -37.20 -16.19 -34.23
C VAL A 205 -37.93 -17.51 -34.07
N VAL A 206 -37.44 -18.36 -33.16
CA VAL A 206 -38.22 -19.48 -32.62
C VAL A 206 -38.94 -18.95 -31.39
N GLU A 207 -40.24 -18.71 -31.54
CA GLU A 207 -41.17 -18.39 -30.46
C GLU A 207 -41.30 -19.61 -29.55
N LEU A 208 -40.48 -19.65 -28.49
CA LEU A 208 -40.65 -20.56 -27.37
C LEU A 208 -41.68 -19.94 -26.43
N GLU A 209 -42.92 -20.40 -26.55
CA GLU A 209 -44.00 -20.20 -25.58
C GLU A 209 -43.56 -20.85 -24.25
N VAL A 210 -42.90 -20.06 -23.41
CA VAL A 210 -42.59 -20.40 -22.02
C VAL A 210 -43.49 -19.55 -21.13
N ASP A 211 -44.64 -20.12 -20.79
CA ASP A 211 -45.48 -19.66 -19.70
C ASP A 211 -44.71 -19.81 -18.38
N ARG A 212 -44.17 -18.70 -17.86
CA ARG A 212 -43.75 -18.57 -16.45
C ARG A 212 -43.69 -17.10 -16.03
N SER A 213 -44.80 -16.69 -15.45
CA SER A 213 -44.92 -15.64 -14.43
C SER A 213 -43.68 -15.51 -13.55
N THR A 214 -42.90 -14.45 -13.75
CA THR A 214 -42.25 -13.64 -12.69
C THR A 214 -41.78 -12.33 -13.31
N ARG A 215 -42.43 -11.24 -12.91
CA ARG A 215 -42.24 -9.87 -13.43
C ARG A 215 -40.95 -9.24 -12.87
N PRO A 216 -39.97 -8.82 -13.68
CA PRO A 216 -38.92 -7.91 -13.25
C PRO A 216 -39.28 -6.49 -13.70
N ILE A 217 -39.48 -5.59 -12.74
CA ILE A 217 -39.64 -4.15 -13.00
C ILE A 217 -38.24 -3.54 -13.11
N HIS A 218 -37.90 -3.02 -14.27
CA HIS A 218 -36.79 -2.08 -14.44
C HIS A 218 -37.33 -0.68 -14.81
N PRO A 219 -36.53 0.39 -14.72
CA PRO A 219 -36.83 1.59 -13.94
C PRO A 219 -37.30 2.75 -14.82
N SER A 220 -38.34 3.47 -14.40
CA SER A 220 -38.68 4.77 -14.98
C SER A 220 -38.06 5.89 -14.13
N LYS A 221 -37.19 6.67 -14.76
CA LYS A 221 -36.76 7.99 -14.29
C LYS A 221 -37.80 9.04 -14.69
N ASP A 222 -37.84 10.05 -13.83
CA ASP A 222 -38.26 11.44 -14.01
C ASP A 222 -39.73 11.82 -13.73
N ASP A 223 -39.82 12.95 -13.04
CA ASP A 223 -40.98 13.80 -12.70
C ASP A 223 -41.83 13.48 -11.45
N GLU A 224 -41.37 13.95 -10.29
CA GLU A 224 -42.28 14.70 -9.40
C GLU A 224 -41.52 15.75 -8.56
N SER A 225 -41.58 16.99 -9.04
CA SER A 225 -41.33 18.19 -8.25
C SER A 225 -42.65 18.69 -7.68
N ALA A 226 -42.64 19.01 -6.37
CA ALA A 226 -43.41 20.05 -5.68
C ALA A 226 -44.42 19.60 -4.60
N ARG A 227 -44.17 20.13 -3.38
CA ARG A 227 -45.06 20.32 -2.22
C ARG A 227 -45.28 19.05 -1.40
N ILE A 228 -44.97 19.02 -0.10
CA ILE A 228 -45.69 19.75 0.95
C ILE A 228 -44.74 20.05 2.14
N ARG A 229 -44.74 21.32 2.57
CA ARG A 229 -44.40 21.72 3.94
C ARG A 229 -45.52 21.24 4.87
N SER A 230 -45.21 20.48 5.90
CA SER A 230 -45.91 20.60 7.19
C SER A 230 -45.13 19.90 8.29
N GLU A 231 -44.50 20.72 9.13
CA GLU A 231 -44.43 20.62 10.59
C GLU A 231 -44.30 19.23 11.25
N ARG A 232 -43.13 18.96 11.82
CA ARG A 232 -43.08 18.35 13.15
C ARG A 232 -41.86 18.83 13.93
N SER A 233 -42.13 19.81 14.77
CA SER A 233 -41.38 20.17 15.96
C SER A 233 -41.62 19.10 17.04
N THR A 234 -40.55 18.63 17.70
CA THR A 234 -40.53 18.31 19.14
C THR A 234 -39.09 18.23 19.63
N SER A 235 -38.70 19.26 20.41
CA SER A 235 -38.04 19.23 21.73
C SER A 235 -36.72 18.45 21.88
N GLU A 236 -35.57 19.11 22.05
CA GLU A 236 -35.08 19.75 23.30
C GLU A 236 -34.93 18.77 24.48
N LEU A 237 -33.67 18.48 24.86
CA LEU A 237 -33.12 18.32 26.22
C LEU A 237 -31.62 17.91 26.13
N PRO A 238 -30.78 18.17 27.15
CA PRO A 238 -29.74 19.18 27.05
C PRO A 238 -28.30 18.66 27.13
N VAL A 239 -27.40 19.53 26.70
CA VAL A 239 -25.94 19.50 26.83
C VAL A 239 -25.53 19.62 28.31
N PRO A 240 -24.61 18.78 28.83
CA PRO A 240 -23.85 19.12 30.02
C PRO A 240 -22.67 20.03 29.64
N ALA A 241 -22.70 21.23 30.21
CA ALA A 241 -21.66 22.23 30.14
C ALA A 241 -20.36 21.74 30.80
N LEU A 242 -19.24 22.19 30.22
CA LEU A 242 -17.91 22.15 30.79
C LEU A 242 -17.86 23.08 32.00
N GLU A 243 -17.37 22.57 33.14
CA GLU A 243 -16.74 23.40 34.17
C GLU A 243 -15.22 23.16 34.17
N PRO A 244 -14.42 24.20 34.46
CA PRO A 244 -12.97 24.20 34.26
C PRO A 244 -12.26 23.61 35.49
N VAL A 245 -11.37 22.65 35.27
CA VAL A 245 -10.40 22.23 36.29
C VAL A 245 -9.11 22.98 36.04
N ALA A 246 -8.67 23.68 37.10
CA ALA A 246 -7.47 24.48 37.17
C ALA A 246 -6.20 23.68 36.85
N ALA A 247 -5.28 24.35 36.18
CA ALA A 247 -3.89 23.94 36.06
C ALA A 247 -3.14 24.22 37.37
N ASP A 248 -2.29 23.28 37.79
CA ASP A 248 -0.94 23.63 38.27
C ASP A 248 0.03 22.53 37.81
N PRO A 249 1.29 22.86 37.47
CA PRO A 249 2.24 21.99 36.81
C PRO A 249 3.13 21.26 37.81
N ASP A 250 3.51 20.05 37.44
CA ASP A 250 4.76 19.34 37.77
C ASP A 250 4.45 17.86 37.94
N GLN A 251 4.68 17.07 36.89
CA GLN A 251 5.76 16.11 36.90
C GLN A 251 5.89 15.40 35.56
N VAL A 252 7.16 15.30 35.18
CA VAL A 252 7.68 14.88 33.90
C VAL A 252 7.95 13.36 33.95
N GLU A 253 7.69 12.74 32.80
CA GLU A 253 8.41 11.61 32.20
C GLU A 253 8.07 10.13 32.43
N GLN A 254 8.14 9.47 31.26
CA GLN A 254 8.44 8.08 30.92
C GLN A 254 7.26 7.10 30.89
N GLN A 255 6.66 6.74 29.75
CA GLN A 255 7.13 6.20 28.45
C GLN A 255 6.83 4.68 28.31
N GLU A 256 6.16 4.37 27.19
CA GLU A 256 6.12 3.09 26.44
C GLU A 256 5.20 1.92 26.83
N ARG A 257 4.04 1.88 26.13
CA ARG A 257 3.46 0.79 25.31
C ARG A 257 4.21 -0.57 25.37
N THR A 258 3.69 -1.67 25.94
CA THR A 258 2.62 -2.60 25.43
C THR A 258 2.71 -2.88 23.92
N GLY A 259 2.74 -4.09 23.35
CA GLY A 259 2.55 -5.50 23.71
C GLY A 259 2.76 -6.28 22.39
N ALA A 260 3.15 -7.57 22.41
CA ALA A 260 2.24 -8.71 22.17
C ALA A 260 1.52 -8.66 20.79
N ASP A 261 1.39 -9.70 19.97
CA ASP A 261 1.64 -11.14 20.09
C ASP A 261 1.30 -11.80 18.73
N ARG A 262 1.86 -13.01 18.48
CA ARG A 262 1.22 -14.22 17.86
C ARG A 262 0.73 -14.20 16.39
N GLU A 263 0.73 -15.28 15.58
CA GLU A 263 0.97 -16.72 15.79
C GLU A 263 1.04 -17.51 14.46
N SER A 264 1.58 -18.75 14.56
CA SER A 264 1.34 -20.02 13.81
C SER A 264 1.38 -20.04 12.28
N GLY A 265 2.04 -20.97 11.59
CA GLY A 265 2.17 -22.45 11.69
C GLY A 265 2.24 -22.90 10.20
N MET A 266 2.82 -23.99 9.71
CA MET A 266 3.15 -25.33 10.18
C MET A 266 3.85 -25.99 8.97
N GLU A 267 4.89 -26.82 9.14
CA GLU A 267 5.22 -27.83 8.11
C GLU A 267 5.78 -29.10 8.73
N SER A 268 5.30 -30.22 8.18
CA SER A 268 5.44 -31.59 8.66
C SER A 268 6.51 -32.35 7.87
N THR A 269 7.39 -33.04 8.60
CA THR A 269 8.00 -34.37 8.36
C THR A 269 8.53 -34.77 6.97
N ASP A 270 9.87 -34.86 6.91
CA ASP A 270 10.73 -35.98 6.47
C ASP A 270 10.10 -37.26 5.87
N ARG A 271 10.50 -37.64 4.63
CA ARG A 271 11.15 -38.94 4.28
C ARG A 271 11.42 -39.12 2.78
N VAL A 272 12.52 -39.84 2.51
CA VAL A 272 13.14 -40.21 1.23
C VAL A 272 12.33 -41.24 0.42
N ALA A 273 12.15 -41.01 -0.89
CA ALA A 273 11.95 -42.05 -1.91
C ALA A 273 12.35 -41.55 -3.31
N VAL A 274 12.91 -42.45 -4.12
CA VAL A 274 13.51 -42.21 -5.44
C VAL A 274 12.47 -42.32 -6.57
N HIS A 275 12.61 -41.42 -7.57
CA HIS A 275 12.20 -41.47 -8.99
C HIS A 275 11.13 -40.49 -9.54
N ALA A 276 11.47 -40.03 -10.75
CA ALA A 276 10.70 -39.40 -11.82
C ALA A 276 10.68 -37.85 -11.89
N THR A 277 11.19 -37.37 -13.02
CA THR A 277 11.17 -35.99 -13.52
C THR A 277 9.77 -35.37 -13.52
N ALA A 278 9.59 -34.27 -12.79
CA ALA A 278 8.45 -33.37 -12.93
C ALA A 278 8.91 -31.92 -12.72
N VAL A 279 8.44 -31.04 -13.61
CA VAL A 279 8.82 -29.64 -13.76
C VAL A 279 8.57 -28.86 -12.47
N ASP A 280 9.65 -28.27 -11.92
CA ASP A 280 9.66 -27.46 -10.71
C ASP A 280 8.82 -26.18 -10.92
N GLN A 281 7.65 -26.11 -10.29
CA GLN A 281 6.82 -24.91 -10.27
C GLN A 281 7.51 -23.86 -9.39
N SER A 282 7.96 -22.77 -10.02
CA SER A 282 8.66 -21.67 -9.37
C SER A 282 7.82 -21.06 -8.24
N SER A 283 8.22 -21.29 -7.00
CA SER A 283 7.65 -20.62 -5.83
C SER A 283 7.83 -19.08 -5.91
N ARG A 284 6.80 -18.35 -5.48
CA ARG A 284 6.67 -16.90 -5.63
C ARG A 284 7.88 -16.15 -5.04
N ARG A 285 8.63 -15.45 -5.90
CA ARG A 285 9.81 -14.63 -5.54
C ARG A 285 9.43 -13.54 -4.52
N ARG A 286 10.08 -13.53 -3.35
CA ARG A 286 10.09 -12.37 -2.44
C ARG A 286 10.85 -11.20 -3.07
N ALA A 287 10.36 -9.98 -2.86
CA ALA A 287 10.85 -8.73 -3.44
C ALA A 287 12.32 -8.38 -3.10
N THR A 288 12.87 -8.98 -2.04
CA THR A 288 14.31 -8.98 -1.76
C THR A 288 14.86 -10.34 -2.17
N GLY A 289 15.60 -10.40 -3.28
CA GLY A 289 16.27 -11.63 -3.71
C GLY A 289 17.18 -12.20 -2.61
N ARG A 290 17.44 -13.51 -2.66
CA ARG A 290 18.36 -14.18 -1.72
C ARG A 290 19.75 -13.53 -1.85
N VAL A 291 20.27 -12.99 -0.74
CA VAL A 291 21.62 -12.41 -0.68
C VAL A 291 22.62 -13.44 -1.22
N PRO A 292 23.45 -13.08 -2.23
CA PRO A 292 24.46 -13.96 -2.80
C PRO A 292 25.35 -14.54 -1.70
N ASN A 293 25.74 -15.81 -1.81
CA ASN A 293 26.59 -16.47 -0.81
C ASN A 293 27.91 -15.71 -0.58
N VAL A 294 28.40 -15.00 -1.60
CA VAL A 294 29.61 -14.15 -1.55
C VAL A 294 29.43 -12.90 -0.68
N ALA A 295 28.19 -12.39 -0.54
CA ALA A 295 27.87 -11.22 0.27
C ALA A 295 27.51 -11.57 1.72
N ARG A 296 27.55 -12.86 2.10
CA ARG A 296 27.40 -13.28 3.51
C ARG A 296 28.76 -13.16 4.19
N SER A 297 28.87 -12.24 5.15
CA SER A 297 30.05 -12.22 6.02
C SER A 297 30.18 -13.53 6.79
N PRO A 298 31.37 -14.13 6.88
CA PRO A 298 31.61 -15.30 7.71
C PRO A 298 31.55 -14.87 9.18
N ARG A 299 30.34 -14.78 9.74
CA ARG A 299 30.19 -14.58 11.18
C ARG A 299 30.81 -15.79 11.88
N PRO A 300 31.77 -15.60 12.81
CA PRO A 300 32.31 -16.70 13.59
C PRO A 300 31.16 -17.35 14.36
N ARG A 301 30.92 -18.64 14.09
CA ARG A 301 29.89 -19.42 14.77
C ARG A 301 30.45 -19.86 16.11
N ARG A 302 29.77 -19.54 17.21
CA ARG A 302 30.12 -20.04 18.55
C ARG A 302 30.23 -21.57 18.52
N THR A 303 31.36 -22.06 19.02
CA THR A 303 31.63 -23.50 19.11
C THR A 303 30.73 -24.15 20.16
N ARG A 304 30.65 -25.49 20.20
CA ARG A 304 29.82 -26.19 21.20
C ARG A 304 30.37 -25.98 22.62
N ASP A 305 31.68 -25.92 22.76
CA ASP A 305 32.34 -25.77 24.05
C ASP A 305 32.18 -24.36 24.62
N GLU A 306 32.26 -23.32 23.78
CA GLU A 306 31.93 -21.94 24.15
C GLU A 306 30.48 -21.82 24.67
N LEU A 307 29.54 -22.48 23.99
CA LEU A 307 28.14 -22.48 24.42
C LEU A 307 27.95 -23.22 25.75
N LEU A 308 28.66 -24.32 26.00
CA LEU A 308 28.61 -25.00 27.30
C LEU A 308 29.15 -24.11 28.42
N ALA A 309 30.28 -23.46 28.22
CA ALA A 309 30.88 -22.57 29.22
C ALA A 309 29.97 -21.38 29.56
N GLU A 310 29.43 -20.70 28.53
CA GLU A 310 28.47 -19.60 28.69
C GLU A 310 27.20 -20.07 29.41
N THR A 311 26.72 -21.27 29.08
CA THR A 311 25.51 -21.81 29.73
C THR A 311 25.76 -22.19 31.20
N ARG A 312 26.91 -22.76 31.54
CA ARG A 312 27.25 -23.07 32.95
C ARG A 312 27.25 -21.79 33.80
N GLN A 313 27.85 -20.71 33.29
CA GLN A 313 27.87 -19.42 33.98
C GLN A 313 26.46 -18.83 34.18
N LEU A 314 25.62 -18.87 33.15
CA LEU A 314 24.27 -18.29 33.23
C LEU A 314 23.28 -19.12 34.06
N THR A 315 23.52 -20.42 34.18
CA THR A 315 22.61 -21.34 34.87
C THR A 315 23.05 -21.69 36.29
N GLU A 316 24.16 -21.15 36.78
CA GLU A 316 24.69 -21.39 38.13
C GLU A 316 23.62 -21.12 39.22
N SER A 317 22.82 -20.06 39.05
CA SER A 317 21.74 -19.69 39.98
C SER A 317 20.42 -20.43 39.75
N TRP A 318 20.34 -21.33 38.77
CA TRP A 318 19.08 -21.99 38.40
C TRP A 318 18.96 -23.35 39.07
N SER A 319 17.75 -23.71 39.52
CA SER A 319 17.47 -25.07 40.01
C SER A 319 17.41 -26.08 38.85
N VAL A 320 17.52 -27.38 39.15
CA VAL A 320 17.46 -28.46 38.14
C VAL A 320 16.13 -28.45 37.37
N GLU A 321 15.03 -28.09 38.05
CA GLU A 321 13.69 -27.94 37.44
C GLU A 321 13.62 -26.78 36.45
N GLN A 322 14.43 -25.73 36.67
CA GLN A 322 14.49 -24.55 35.81
C GLN A 322 15.35 -24.76 34.56
N LEU A 323 16.17 -25.82 34.50
CA LEU A 323 16.92 -26.24 33.31
C LEU A 323 15.99 -26.83 32.24
N THR A 324 15.18 -25.99 31.62
CA THR A 324 14.36 -26.35 30.45
C THR A 324 15.04 -25.89 29.17
N ALA A 325 14.86 -26.65 28.08
CA ALA A 325 15.52 -26.37 26.81
C ALA A 325 15.13 -24.99 26.26
N ASP A 326 13.87 -24.56 26.43
CA ASP A 326 13.43 -23.24 25.97
C ASP A 326 13.99 -22.09 26.80
N ARG A 327 14.19 -22.28 28.11
CA ARG A 327 14.80 -21.25 28.96
C ARG A 327 16.29 -21.07 28.64
N ILE A 328 17.02 -22.17 28.45
CA ILE A 328 18.42 -22.17 27.99
C ILE A 328 18.51 -21.53 26.60
N ARG A 329 17.60 -21.86 25.68
CA ARG A 329 17.54 -21.28 24.33
C ARG A 329 17.40 -19.77 24.36
N ARG A 330 16.53 -19.23 25.22
CA ARG A 330 16.30 -17.79 25.37
C ARG A 330 17.49 -17.09 26.01
N ALA A 331 18.09 -17.68 27.03
CA ALA A 331 19.25 -17.10 27.73
C ALA A 331 20.49 -17.04 26.83
N VAL A 332 20.81 -18.13 26.14
CA VAL A 332 22.04 -18.26 25.33
C VAL A 332 21.82 -17.86 23.85
N ARG A 333 20.56 -17.58 23.46
CA ARG A 333 20.15 -17.23 22.10
C ARG A 333 20.63 -18.24 21.03
N THR A 334 20.51 -19.53 21.35
CA THR A 334 20.95 -20.63 20.48
C THR A 334 19.77 -21.32 19.78
N SER A 335 20.05 -22.27 18.89
CA SER A 335 19.01 -23.05 18.22
C SER A 335 18.32 -24.03 19.19
N PRO A 336 17.06 -24.43 18.94
CA PRO A 336 16.36 -25.40 19.79
C PRO A 336 17.10 -26.73 19.97
N GLU A 337 17.75 -27.21 18.91
CA GLU A 337 18.55 -28.45 18.92
C GLU A 337 19.73 -28.35 19.89
N LYS A 338 20.52 -27.26 19.78
CA LYS A 338 21.65 -27.03 20.68
C LYS A 338 21.20 -26.84 22.13
N ALA A 339 20.07 -26.19 22.36
CA ALA A 339 19.53 -25.97 23.71
C ALA A 339 19.08 -27.29 24.38
N ARG A 340 18.53 -28.24 23.62
CA ARG A 340 18.21 -29.58 24.15
C ARG A 340 19.47 -30.33 24.55
N TRP A 341 20.49 -30.31 23.70
CA TRP A 341 21.78 -30.92 24.01
C TRP A 341 22.40 -30.31 25.28
N LEU A 342 22.47 -28.98 25.39
CA LEU A 342 22.95 -28.28 26.58
C LEU A 342 22.18 -28.67 27.85
N ARG A 343 20.85 -28.83 27.76
CA ARG A 343 20.02 -29.27 28.89
C ARG A 343 20.42 -30.66 29.37
N GLU A 344 20.52 -31.62 28.46
CA GLU A 344 20.87 -33.01 28.83
C GLU A 344 22.28 -33.08 29.43
N THR A 345 23.23 -32.35 28.85
CA THR A 345 24.60 -32.27 29.39
C THR A 345 24.62 -31.69 30.81
N LEU A 346 23.93 -30.57 31.06
CA LEU A 346 23.88 -29.95 32.39
C LEU A 346 23.11 -30.79 33.42
N ARG A 347 22.05 -31.48 33.01
CA ARG A 347 21.33 -32.41 33.90
C ARG A 347 22.19 -33.62 34.25
N GLY A 348 22.93 -34.15 33.29
CA GLY A 348 23.91 -35.21 33.52
C GLY A 348 24.99 -34.77 34.51
N GLU A 349 25.57 -33.58 34.33
CA GLU A 349 26.58 -33.03 35.24
C GLU A 349 26.05 -32.85 36.68
N ARG A 350 24.82 -32.36 36.83
CA ARG A 350 24.21 -32.13 38.16
C ARG A 350 23.62 -33.37 38.83
N ALA A 351 23.40 -34.45 38.08
CA ALA A 351 22.99 -35.72 38.66
C ALA A 351 24.19 -36.52 39.20
N VAL A 352 25.41 -36.19 38.77
CA VAL A 352 26.66 -36.83 39.17
C VAL A 352 27.37 -36.04 40.28
N ALA A 353 27.07 -34.75 40.44
CA ALA A 353 27.55 -33.88 41.53
C ALA A 353 26.67 -33.99 42.79
#